data_AF-A0A419KV22-F1
#
_entry.id   AF-A0A419KV22-F1
#
_cell.length_a   1.000
_cell.length_b   1.000
_cell.length_c   1.000
_cell.angle_alpha   90.00
_cell.angle_beta   90.00
_cell.angle_gamma   90.00
#
_symmetry.space_group_name_H-M   'P 1'
#
loop_
_entity.id
_entity.type
_entity.pdbx_description
1 polymer ?
#
loop_
_entity_poly.entity_id
_entity_poly.type
_entity_poly.pdbx_seq_one_letter_code
_entity_poly.pdbx_strand_id
1 'polypeptide(L)'
;MSGESEAEEEKKEEIEKPKESEEAVEAEKRREEEEIEEERIYTVPLSRAWIGPRNKRTPRAVRILRSFILRHMKIDEDSLRISNEVNEHLWKRGIQKPPRKIRVRAVKTAEGIVTIRLAEGD
;
A
#
# COMPACT_ATOMS: atom_id res chain seq x y z
N MET A 1 42.16 -33.57 -0.40
CA MET A 1 41.79 -33.06 0.95
C MET A 1 41.79 -31.53 0.94
N SER A 2 41.07 -30.89 0.03
CA SER A 2 41.08 -29.42 -0.09
C SER A 2 39.87 -28.84 -0.85
N GLY A 3 38.78 -29.60 -1.01
CA GLY A 3 37.58 -29.16 -1.74
C GLY A 3 36.29 -29.17 -0.91
N GLU A 4 36.36 -29.55 0.38
CA GLU A 4 35.21 -29.57 1.29
C GLU A 4 35.12 -28.31 2.15
N SER A 5 36.19 -27.50 2.25
CA SER A 5 36.22 -26.27 3.06
C SER A 5 35.61 -25.06 2.35
N GLU A 6 35.81 -24.92 1.03
CA GLU A 6 35.30 -23.76 0.27
C GLU A 6 33.77 -23.84 0.09
N ALA A 7 33.22 -25.04 -0.11
CA ALA A 7 31.77 -25.24 -0.26
C ALA A 7 30.99 -25.10 1.06
N GLU A 8 31.64 -25.26 2.22
CA GLU A 8 31.04 -24.99 3.53
C GLU A 8 31.09 -23.51 3.92
N GLU A 9 32.12 -22.78 3.46
CA GLU A 9 32.24 -21.32 3.62
C GLU A 9 31.25 -20.57 2.74
N GLU A 10 31.14 -20.91 1.45
CA GLU A 10 30.16 -20.29 0.55
C GLU A 10 28.71 -20.52 1.00
N LYS A 11 28.43 -21.71 1.54
CA LYS A 11 27.11 -22.05 2.06
C LYS A 11 26.81 -21.39 3.41
N LYS A 12 27.82 -21.05 4.21
CA LYS A 12 27.65 -20.23 5.42
C LYS A 12 27.44 -18.75 5.05
N GLU A 13 28.18 -18.22 4.09
CA GLU A 13 27.99 -16.85 3.60
C GLU A 13 26.63 -16.63 2.92
N GLU A 14 26.11 -17.62 2.17
CA GLU A 14 24.77 -17.56 1.56
C GLU A 14 23.63 -17.71 2.59
N ILE A 15 23.88 -18.27 3.78
CA ILE A 15 22.89 -18.40 4.86
C ILE A 15 22.93 -17.19 5.82
N GLU A 16 24.07 -16.51 5.94
CA GLU A 16 24.20 -15.29 6.75
C GLU A 16 23.63 -14.03 6.08
N LYS A 17 23.82 -13.87 4.76
CA LYS A 17 23.25 -12.75 3.99
C LYS A 17 21.71 -12.63 4.01
N PRO A 18 20.90 -13.71 3.98
CA PRO A 18 19.45 -13.59 4.11
C PRO A 18 19.00 -13.24 5.53
N LYS A 19 19.75 -13.63 6.58
CA LYS A 19 19.39 -13.36 7.98
C LYS A 19 19.57 -11.90 8.39
N GLU A 20 20.65 -11.25 7.97
CA GLU A 20 20.83 -9.81 8.17
C GLU A 20 19.76 -8.99 7.42
N SER A 21 19.31 -9.46 6.25
CA SER A 21 18.24 -8.80 5.50
C SER A 21 16.88 -8.96 6.17
N GLU A 22 16.59 -10.09 6.83
CA GLU A 22 15.34 -10.29 7.57
C GLU A 22 15.32 -9.51 8.90
N GLU A 23 16.41 -9.51 9.68
CA GLU A 23 16.49 -8.76 10.94
C GLU A 23 16.51 -7.24 10.74
N ALA A 24 17.15 -6.72 9.69
CA ALA A 24 17.11 -5.29 9.36
C ALA A 24 15.71 -4.86 8.88
N VAL A 25 15.04 -5.71 8.09
CA VAL A 25 13.67 -5.48 7.62
C VAL A 25 12.66 -5.61 8.78
N GLU A 26 12.93 -6.47 9.76
CA GLU A 26 12.10 -6.63 10.95
C GLU A 26 12.33 -5.53 11.99
N ALA A 27 13.54 -4.99 12.10
CA ALA A 27 13.86 -3.83 12.92
C ALA A 27 13.33 -2.51 12.33
N GLU A 28 13.33 -2.34 11.00
CA GLU A 28 12.61 -1.24 10.33
C GLU A 28 11.09 -1.38 10.49
N LYS A 29 10.53 -2.59 10.33
CA LYS A 29 9.10 -2.83 10.57
C LYS A 29 8.69 -2.54 12.02
N ARG A 30 9.50 -2.91 13.01
CA ARG A 30 9.23 -2.60 14.43
C ARG A 30 9.33 -1.11 14.75
N ARG A 31 10.19 -0.35 14.05
CA ARG A 31 10.24 1.12 14.13
C ARG A 31 9.03 1.79 13.44
N GLU A 32 8.55 1.23 12.33
CA GLU A 32 7.31 1.67 11.67
C GLU A 32 6.05 1.36 12.48
N GLU A 33 6.04 0.27 13.25
CA GLU A 33 4.89 -0.14 14.09
C GLU A 33 4.65 0.80 15.29
N GLU A 34 5.65 1.53 15.77
CA GLU A 34 5.54 2.39 16.97
C GLU A 34 4.95 3.80 16.71
N GLU A 35 4.78 4.23 15.45
CA GLU A 35 4.23 5.56 15.13
C GLU A 35 2.97 5.53 14.24
N ILE A 36 2.18 4.45 14.34
CA ILE A 36 0.83 4.44 13.77
C ILE A 36 -0.10 5.22 14.72
N GLU A 37 -0.26 6.51 14.48
CA GLU A 37 -1.11 7.37 15.30
C GLU A 37 -2.59 7.02 15.15
N GLU A 38 -3.03 6.74 13.91
CA GLU A 38 -4.44 6.48 13.63
C GLU A 38 -4.61 5.47 12.49
N GLU A 39 -5.29 4.36 12.79
CA GLU A 39 -5.86 3.47 11.80
C GLU A 39 -7.36 3.71 11.66
N ARG A 40 -7.82 3.93 10.42
CA ARG A 40 -9.25 4.09 10.13
C ARG A 40 -9.62 3.30 8.89
N ILE A 41 -10.73 2.57 8.98
CA ILE A 41 -11.32 1.86 7.85
C ILE A 41 -12.43 2.72 7.26
N TYR A 42 -12.28 3.13 6.01
CA TYR A 42 -13.26 3.92 5.29
C TYR A 42 -13.92 3.10 4.18
N THR A 43 -15.23 3.28 4.00
CA THR A 43 -15.92 2.83 2.80
C THR A 43 -16.08 4.02 1.86
N VAL A 44 -15.33 4.03 0.76
CA VAL A 44 -15.28 5.15 -0.18
C VAL A 44 -16.30 4.92 -1.30
N PRO A 45 -17.30 5.80 -1.46
CA PRO A 45 -18.25 5.71 -2.57
C PRO A 45 -17.62 6.25 -3.86
N LEU A 46 -17.52 5.41 -4.88
CA LEU A 46 -17.00 5.75 -6.21
C LEU A 46 -18.11 5.96 -7.24
N SER A 47 -19.37 6.06 -6.80
CA SER A 47 -20.54 6.29 -7.67
C SER A 47 -20.37 7.52 -8.57
N ARG A 48 -19.72 8.58 -8.08
CA ARG A 48 -19.42 9.80 -8.84
C ARG A 48 -18.49 9.57 -10.04
N ALA A 49 -17.72 8.49 -10.07
CA ALA A 49 -16.90 8.13 -11.22
C ALA A 49 -17.76 7.79 -12.45
N TRP A 50 -19.00 7.33 -12.25
CA TRP A 50 -19.90 6.87 -13.32
C TRP A 50 -20.57 8.00 -14.11
N ILE A 51 -20.61 9.21 -13.56
CA ILE A 51 -21.17 10.41 -14.20
C ILE A 51 -20.33 10.79 -15.43
N GLY A 52 -19.03 10.51 -15.41
CA GLY A 52 -18.11 10.83 -16.50
C GLY A 52 -18.18 9.86 -17.68
N PRO A 53 -17.51 10.24 -18.80
CA PRO A 53 -17.42 9.40 -19.99
C PRO A 53 -16.70 8.09 -19.67
N ARG A 54 -17.08 7.00 -20.37
CA ARG A 54 -16.69 5.62 -20.04
C ARG A 54 -15.17 5.43 -19.98
N ASN A 55 -14.43 6.05 -20.88
CA ASN A 55 -12.98 5.99 -20.99
C ASN A 55 -12.21 6.74 -19.88
N LYS A 56 -12.88 7.47 -18.98
CA LYS A 56 -12.21 8.23 -17.91
C LYS A 56 -12.66 7.83 -16.51
N ARG A 57 -13.42 6.73 -16.37
CA ARG A 57 -14.06 6.37 -15.11
C ARG A 57 -13.06 5.90 -14.06
N THR A 58 -12.18 4.96 -14.37
CA THR A 58 -11.18 4.49 -13.39
C THR A 58 -10.19 5.58 -12.97
N PRO A 59 -9.60 6.38 -13.89
CA PRO A 59 -8.79 7.54 -13.51
C PRO A 59 -9.55 8.56 -12.65
N ARG A 60 -10.87 8.69 -12.83
CA ARG A 60 -11.71 9.56 -12.00
C ARG A 60 -11.99 8.94 -10.63
N ALA A 61 -12.12 7.62 -10.54
CA ALA A 61 -12.26 6.91 -9.28
C ALA A 61 -11.02 7.09 -8.39
N VAL A 62 -9.81 6.99 -8.96
CA VAL A 62 -8.55 7.27 -8.23
C VAL A 62 -8.53 8.71 -7.69
N ARG A 63 -8.94 9.69 -8.49
CA ARG A 63 -9.05 11.09 -8.03
C ARG A 63 -10.05 11.25 -6.89
N ILE A 64 -11.22 10.61 -6.98
CA ILE A 64 -12.23 10.64 -5.92
C ILE A 64 -11.68 10.03 -4.63
N LEU A 65 -10.95 8.92 -4.73
CA LEU A 65 -10.30 8.29 -3.57
C LEU A 65 -9.31 9.24 -2.91
N ARG A 66 -8.44 9.90 -3.70
CA ARG A 66 -7.50 10.91 -3.20
C ARG A 66 -8.23 12.04 -2.48
N SER A 67 -9.18 12.70 -3.15
CA SER A 67 -9.94 13.81 -2.56
C SER A 67 -10.73 13.40 -1.31
N PHE A 68 -11.21 12.15 -1.24
CA PHE A 68 -11.87 11.63 -0.05
C PHE A 68 -10.91 11.61 1.13
N ILE A 69 -9.70 11.10 0.94
CA ILE A 69 -8.75 10.89 2.03
C ILE A 69 -8.16 12.22 2.50
N LEU A 70 -7.82 13.11 1.56
CA LEU A 70 -7.39 14.48 1.87
C LEU A 70 -8.41 15.21 2.75
N ARG A 71 -9.71 15.05 2.46
CA ARG A 71 -10.77 15.67 3.26
C ARG A 71 -10.92 15.09 4.67
N HIS A 72 -10.82 13.76 4.81
CA HIS A 72 -11.12 13.09 6.09
C HIS A 72 -9.91 13.05 7.02
N MET A 73 -8.69 12.94 6.48
CA MET A 73 -7.45 12.89 7.25
C MET A 73 -6.78 14.26 7.38
N LYS A 74 -7.27 15.29 6.64
CA LYS A 74 -6.74 16.67 6.65
C LYS A 74 -5.23 16.73 6.40
N ILE A 75 -4.80 16.05 5.35
CA ILE A 75 -3.40 16.00 4.92
C ILE A 75 -3.23 16.69 3.58
N ASP A 76 -1.98 17.05 3.28
CA ASP A 76 -1.57 17.59 1.98
C ASP A 76 -1.48 16.48 0.91
N GLU A 77 -1.55 16.87 -0.36
CA GLU A 77 -1.57 15.92 -1.48
C GLU A 77 -0.26 15.15 -1.65
N ASP A 78 0.86 15.74 -1.23
CA ASP A 78 2.20 15.18 -1.38
C ASP A 78 2.49 14.05 -0.38
N SER A 79 1.79 14.05 0.76
CA SER A 79 1.95 13.06 1.83
C SER A 79 1.10 11.79 1.62
N LEU A 80 0.36 11.70 0.51
CA LEU A 80 -0.55 10.59 0.24
C LEU A 80 0.12 9.47 -0.56
N ARG A 81 0.25 8.29 0.06
CA ARG A 81 0.77 7.08 -0.59
C ARG A 81 -0.34 6.05 -0.77
N ILE A 82 -0.62 5.70 -2.02
CA ILE A 82 -1.61 4.67 -2.39
C ILE A 82 -0.84 3.38 -2.69
N SER A 83 -1.16 2.29 -2.01
CA SER A 83 -0.61 0.97 -2.33
C SER A 83 -1.04 0.53 -3.73
N ASN A 84 -0.16 -0.21 -4.41
CA ASN A 84 -0.44 -0.77 -5.73
C ASN A 84 -1.68 -1.68 -5.73
N GLU A 85 -1.94 -2.41 -4.65
CA GLU A 85 -3.11 -3.28 -4.48
C GLU A 85 -4.43 -2.53 -4.68
N VAL A 86 -4.53 -1.32 -4.14
CA VAL A 86 -5.72 -0.47 -4.25
C VAL A 86 -5.90 -0.01 -5.70
N ASN A 87 -4.80 0.33 -6.36
CA ASN A 87 -4.83 0.69 -7.77
C ASN A 87 -5.26 -0.50 -8.62
N GLU A 88 -4.63 -1.66 -8.47
CA GLU A 88 -5.00 -2.89 -9.18
C GLU A 88 -6.47 -3.27 -8.97
N HIS A 89 -6.97 -3.16 -7.74
CA HIS A 89 -8.37 -3.41 -7.45
C HIS A 89 -9.31 -2.45 -8.20
N LEU A 90 -8.95 -1.16 -8.29
CA LEU A 90 -9.70 -0.18 -9.10
C LEU A 90 -9.66 -0.49 -10.60
N TRP A 91 -8.54 -1.02 -11.09
CA TRP A 91 -8.31 -1.36 -12.50
C TRP A 91 -8.69 -2.80 -12.89
N LYS A 92 -9.13 -3.65 -11.94
CA LYS A 92 -9.46 -5.08 -12.16
C LYS A 92 -10.44 -5.34 -13.31
N ARG A 93 -11.37 -4.40 -13.57
CA ARG A 93 -12.36 -4.49 -14.68
C ARG A 93 -12.08 -3.52 -15.83
N GLY A 94 -10.85 -3.01 -15.90
CA GLY A 94 -10.38 -2.03 -16.89
C GLY A 94 -10.87 -0.60 -16.63
N ILE A 95 -10.63 0.27 -17.60
CA ILE A 95 -10.86 1.72 -17.49
C ILE A 95 -12.34 2.13 -17.39
N GLN A 96 -13.25 1.27 -17.87
CA GLN A 96 -14.67 1.61 -18.04
C GLN A 96 -15.57 1.26 -16.85
N LYS A 97 -15.16 0.30 -16.01
CA LYS A 97 -16.03 -0.32 -15.00
C LYS A 97 -15.34 -0.36 -13.63
N PRO A 98 -14.91 0.78 -13.06
CA PRO A 98 -14.38 0.77 -11.70
C PRO A 98 -15.41 0.22 -10.69
N PRO A 99 -14.98 -0.32 -9.54
CA PRO A 99 -15.84 -0.64 -8.40
C PRO A 99 -16.74 0.54 -8.01
N ARG A 100 -17.95 0.27 -7.47
CA ARG A 100 -18.87 1.33 -7.00
C ARG A 100 -18.59 1.79 -5.57
N LYS A 101 -18.01 0.90 -4.77
CA LYS A 101 -17.54 1.13 -3.42
C LYS A 101 -16.18 0.42 -3.30
N ILE A 102 -15.32 0.94 -2.44
CA ILE A 102 -14.08 0.30 -2.05
C ILE A 102 -13.87 0.58 -0.56
N ARG A 103 -13.54 -0.44 0.21
CA ARG A 103 -13.17 -0.35 1.60
C ARG A 103 -11.65 -0.24 1.65
N VAL A 104 -11.17 0.84 2.24
CA VAL A 104 -9.75 1.12 2.35
C VAL A 104 -9.38 1.29 3.80
N ARG A 105 -8.22 0.76 4.16
CA ARG A 105 -7.56 1.02 5.43
C ARG A 105 -6.59 2.18 5.21
N ALA A 106 -6.83 3.29 5.90
CA ALA A 106 -5.92 4.42 5.94
C ALA A 106 -5.12 4.33 7.24
N VAL A 107 -3.81 4.27 7.10
CA VAL A 107 -2.84 4.25 8.20
C VAL A 107 -2.12 5.59 8.16
N LYS A 108 -2.20 6.35 9.25
CA LYS A 108 -1.45 7.61 9.42
C LYS A 108 -0.23 7.35 10.28
N THR A 109 0.94 7.66 9.74
CA THR A 109 2.21 7.67 10.48
C THR A 109 2.40 9.05 11.12
N ALA A 110 3.16 9.16 12.22
CA ALA A 110 3.42 10.43 12.91
C ALA A 110 4.14 11.48 12.03
N GLU A 111 4.89 11.04 11.03
CA GLU A 111 5.44 11.92 9.97
C GLU A 111 4.36 12.59 9.08
N GLY A 112 3.08 12.31 9.33
CA GLY A 112 1.95 12.87 8.58
C GLY A 112 1.70 12.18 7.23
N ILE A 113 2.45 11.11 6.94
CA ILE A 113 2.28 10.30 5.73
C ILE A 113 1.07 9.38 5.92
N VAL A 114 0.18 9.36 4.93
CA VAL A 114 -0.99 8.47 4.94
C VAL A 114 -0.82 7.39 3.87
N THR A 115 -0.74 6.15 4.33
CA THR A 115 -0.67 4.97 3.48
C THR A 115 -2.02 4.28 3.39
N ILE A 116 -2.46 4.02 2.16
CA ILE A 116 -3.77 3.42 1.87
C ILE A 116 -3.58 1.98 1.41
N ARG A 117 -4.19 1.06 2.14
CA ARG A 117 -4.22 -0.38 1.83
C ARG A 117 -5.64 -0.86 1.58
N LEU A 118 -5.78 -1.98 0.87
CA LEU A 118 -7.09 -2.60 0.65
C LEU A 118 -7.57 -3.22 1.98
N ALA A 119 -8.83 -2.99 2.34
CA ALA A 119 -9.41 -3.65 3.51
C ALA A 119 -9.96 -5.03 3.12
N GLU A 120 -9.82 -6.01 4.01
CA GLU A 120 -10.32 -7.36 3.78
C GLU A 120 -11.86 -7.36 3.61
N GLY A 121 -12.33 -7.83 2.45
CA GLY A 121 -13.75 -8.07 2.15
C GLY A 121 -14.35 -7.34 0.94
N ASP A 122 -13.57 -7.05 -0.12
CA ASP A 122 -14.05 -6.48 -1.41
C ASP A 122 -13.71 -7.33 -2.65
#